data_AF-A0A959QAV4-F1
#
_entry.id   AF-A0A959QAV4-F1
#
_cell.length_a   1.000
_cell.length_b   1.000
_cell.length_c   1.000
_cell.angle_alpha   90.00
_cell.angle_beta   90.00
_cell.angle_gamma   90.00
#
_symmetry.space_group_name_H-M   'P 1'
#
loop_
_entity.id
_entity.type
_entity.pdbx_description
1 polymer ?
#
loop_
_entity_poly.entity_id
_entity_poly.type
_entity_poly.pdbx_seq_one_letter_code
_entity_poly.pdbx_strand_id
1 'polypeptide(L)'
;MKKIKHILFPTDLTVSSQQAFQFTLLMADKLGADLEVLHVVAPEYEGMDIPVMAAKATQKRVEVAREILEGFIDTSVELIADELQ
;
A
#
# COMPACT_ATOMS: atom_id res chain seq x y z
N MET A 1 18.91 11.58 -18.98
CA MET A 1 18.33 11.28 -17.65
C MET A 1 18.24 9.76 -17.47
N LYS A 2 18.40 9.23 -16.26
CA LYS A 2 18.23 7.78 -16.00
C LYS A 2 16.74 7.42 -16.08
N LYS A 3 16.43 6.27 -16.67
CA LYS A 3 15.05 5.74 -16.71
C LYS A 3 14.64 5.31 -15.30
N ILE A 4 13.50 5.81 -14.80
CA ILE A 4 12.87 5.30 -13.59
C ILE A 4 12.28 3.93 -13.92
N LYS A 5 12.64 2.91 -13.14
CA LYS A 5 12.22 1.52 -13.36
C LYS A 5 11.31 0.96 -12.27
N HIS A 6 11.38 1.53 -11.07
CA HIS A 6 10.62 1.08 -9.91
C HIS A 6 10.09 2.31 -9.17
N ILE A 7 8.83 2.25 -8.77
CA ILE A 7 8.15 3.25 -7.95
C ILE A 7 7.71 2.55 -6.67
N LEU A 8 8.01 3.15 -5.52
CA LEU A 8 7.45 2.73 -4.24
C LEU A 8 6.31 3.68 -3.88
N PHE A 9 5.11 3.15 -3.69
CA PHE A 9 3.95 3.90 -3.22
C PHE A 9 3.66 3.59 -1.75
N PRO A 10 3.98 4.51 -0.83
CA PRO A 10 3.56 4.39 0.57
C PRO A 10 2.07 4.75 0.71
N THR A 11 1.32 3.94 1.44
CA THR A 11 -0.10 4.19 1.71
C THR A 11 -0.43 4.04 3.20
N ASP A 12 -1.23 4.97 3.71
CA ASP A 12 -1.89 4.88 5.01
C ASP A 12 -3.33 4.34 4.89
N LEU A 13 -3.71 3.86 3.69
CA LEU A 13 -5.03 3.30 3.36
C LEU A 13 -6.19 4.29 3.51
N THR A 14 -5.91 5.59 3.44
CA THR A 14 -6.93 6.64 3.47
C THR A 14 -7.54 6.88 2.09
N VAL A 15 -8.69 7.56 2.05
CA VAL A 15 -9.28 8.01 0.78
C VAL A 15 -8.31 8.92 0.01
N SER A 16 -7.53 9.75 0.70
CA SER A 16 -6.53 10.61 0.07
C SER A 16 -5.40 9.79 -0.55
N SER A 17 -4.95 8.70 0.10
CA SER A 17 -3.95 7.82 -0.49
C SER A 17 -4.52 7.01 -1.66
N GLN A 18 -5.81 6.63 -1.64
CA GLN A 18 -6.48 5.99 -2.78
C GLN A 18 -6.43 6.87 -4.04
N GLN A 19 -6.78 8.14 -3.91
CA GLN A 19 -6.72 9.11 -5.02
C GLN A 19 -5.28 9.30 -5.51
N ALA A 20 -4.31 9.43 -4.60
CA ALA A 20 -2.89 9.53 -4.97
C ALA A 20 -2.37 8.26 -5.68
N PHE A 21 -2.91 7.09 -5.32
CA PHE A 21 -2.53 5.83 -5.94
C PHE A 21 -2.96 5.76 -7.40
N GLN A 22 -4.12 6.32 -7.76
CA GLN A 22 -4.58 6.37 -9.15
C GLN A 22 -3.58 7.10 -10.06
N PHE A 23 -3.11 8.28 -9.63
CA PHE A 23 -2.05 9.01 -10.36
C PHE A 23 -0.74 8.23 -10.44
N THR A 24 -0.43 7.45 -9.41
CA THR A 24 0.80 6.64 -9.37
C THR A 24 0.72 5.48 -10.37
N LEU A 25 -0.43 4.83 -10.51
CA LEU A 25 -0.67 3.80 -11.52
C LEU A 25 -0.48 4.36 -12.95
N LEU A 26 -1.09 5.52 -13.25
CA LEU A 26 -0.91 6.20 -14.54
C LEU A 26 0.55 6.62 -14.79
N MET A 27 1.26 7.05 -13.74
CA MET A 27 2.67 7.39 -13.84
C MET A 27 3.54 6.16 -14.10
N ALA A 28 3.27 5.04 -13.43
CA ALA A 28 3.98 3.77 -13.62
C ALA A 28 3.82 3.26 -15.05
N ASP A 29 2.59 3.28 -15.58
CA ASP A 29 2.29 2.92 -16.97
C ASP A 29 3.06 3.82 -17.96
N LYS A 30 2.97 5.14 -17.80
CA LYS A 30 3.66 6.11 -18.65
C LYS A 30 5.19 5.94 -18.64
N LEU A 31 5.76 5.55 -17.51
CA LEU A 31 7.21 5.34 -17.37
C LEU A 31 7.65 3.93 -17.77
N GLY A 32 6.71 2.98 -17.92
CA GLY A 32 7.00 1.56 -18.02
C GLY A 32 7.83 1.09 -16.82
N ALA A 33 7.39 1.48 -15.61
CA ALA A 33 8.04 1.20 -14.34
C ALA A 33 7.17 0.24 -13.50
N ASP A 34 7.83 -0.64 -12.75
CA ASP A 34 7.15 -1.51 -11.78
C ASP A 34 6.72 -0.70 -10.55
N LEU A 35 5.61 -1.10 -9.94
CA LEU A 35 5.05 -0.43 -8.77
C LEU A 35 5.04 -1.38 -7.57
N GLU A 36 5.69 -0.97 -6.49
CA GLU A 36 5.64 -1.64 -5.19
C GLU A 36 4.78 -0.81 -4.23
N VAL A 37 3.83 -1.45 -3.54
CA VAL A 37 2.94 -0.77 -2.59
C VAL A 37 3.32 -1.15 -1.16
N LEU A 38 3.49 -0.14 -0.30
CA LEU A 38 3.92 -0.32 1.08
C LEU A 38 2.89 0.26 2.06
N HIS A 39 2.44 -0.58 2.98
CA HIS A 39 1.69 -0.15 4.16
C HIS A 39 2.48 -0.48 5.44
N VAL A 40 2.53 0.45 6.38
CA VAL A 40 3.29 0.30 7.63
C VAL A 40 2.34 -0.01 8.78
N VAL A 41 2.53 -1.17 9.42
CA VAL A 41 1.80 -1.55 10.64
C VAL A 41 2.71 -1.30 11.85
N ALA A 42 2.42 -0.23 12.60
CA ALA A 42 3.13 0.08 13.84
C ALA A 42 2.61 -0.79 15.00
N PRO A 43 3.47 -1.32 15.89
CA PRO A 43 3.05 -2.04 17.10
C PRO A 43 2.13 -1.20 18.00
N GLU A 44 1.16 -1.83 18.67
CA GLU A 44 0.27 -1.13 19.63
C GLU A 44 0.95 -0.82 20.96
N TYR A 45 1.88 -1.68 21.37
CA TYR A 45 2.64 -1.55 22.61
C TYR A 45 4.12 -1.44 22.28
N GLU A 46 4.86 -0.68 23.09
CA GLU A 46 6.31 -0.72 23.03
C GLU A 46 6.77 -2.15 23.35
N GLY A 47 7.59 -2.72 22.47
CA GLY A 47 8.00 -4.13 22.56
C GLY A 47 8.79 -4.49 23.82
N MET A 48 9.15 -3.52 24.66
CA MET A 48 9.91 -3.73 25.89
C MET A 48 9.06 -4.29 27.04
N ASP A 49 7.77 -3.93 27.13
CA ASP A 49 6.94 -4.31 28.27
C ASP A 49 6.46 -5.77 28.17
N ILE A 50 6.04 -6.19 26.97
CA ILE A 50 5.54 -7.55 26.71
C ILE A 50 5.90 -8.01 25.28
N PRO A 51 7.17 -8.37 24.99
CA PRO A 51 7.68 -8.55 23.63
C PRO A 51 6.93 -9.61 22.81
N VAL A 52 6.60 -10.75 23.43
CA VAL A 52 5.93 -11.85 22.73
C VAL A 52 4.48 -11.50 22.39
N MET A 53 3.76 -10.83 23.29
CA MET A 53 2.37 -10.42 23.03
C MET A 53 2.34 -9.27 22.00
N ALA A 54 3.23 -8.28 22.13
CA ALA A 54 3.34 -7.18 21.17
C ALA A 54 3.65 -7.68 19.75
N ALA A 55 4.58 -8.65 19.62
CA ALA A 55 4.90 -9.26 18.33
C ALA A 55 3.71 -10.03 17.73
N LYS A 56 3.02 -10.87 18.53
CA LYS A 56 1.84 -11.62 18.06
C LYS A 56 0.69 -10.71 17.65
N ALA A 57 0.39 -9.67 18.44
CA ALA A 57 -0.63 -8.69 18.10
C ALA A 57 -0.30 -7.94 16.80
N THR A 58 0.96 -7.52 16.65
CA THR A 58 1.44 -6.86 15.43
C THR A 58 1.35 -7.79 14.22
N GLN A 59 1.76 -9.06 14.34
CA GLN A 59 1.62 -10.04 13.26
C GLN A 59 0.17 -10.22 12.81
N LYS A 60 -0.77 -10.32 13.76
CA LYS A 60 -2.19 -10.42 13.42
C LYS A 60 -2.70 -9.18 12.67
N ARG A 61 -2.23 -7.99 13.05
CA ARG A 61 -2.55 -6.75 12.34
C ARG A 61 -1.92 -6.68 10.96
N VAL A 62 -0.72 -7.23 10.77
CA VAL A 62 -0.08 -7.34 9.45
C VAL A 62 -0.90 -8.24 8.52
N GLU A 63 -1.41 -9.37 9.01
CA GLU A 63 -2.29 -10.25 8.22
C GLU A 63 -3.54 -9.50 7.74
N VAL A 64 -4.25 -8.82 8.65
CA VAL A 64 -5.46 -8.05 8.30
C VAL A 64 -5.12 -6.87 7.38
N ALA A 65 -4.04 -6.15 7.66
CA ALA A 65 -3.63 -5.02 6.84
C ALA A 65 -3.25 -5.46 5.42
N ARG A 66 -2.75 -6.68 5.23
CA ARG A 66 -2.49 -7.23 3.91
C ARG A 66 -3.78 -7.43 3.10
N GLU A 67 -4.81 -8.02 3.71
CA GLU A 67 -6.11 -8.18 3.05
C GLU A 67 -6.72 -6.82 2.67
N ILE A 68 -6.62 -5.82 3.55
CA ILE A 68 -7.08 -4.46 3.25
C ILE A 68 -6.24 -3.83 2.12
N LEU A 69 -4.92 -4.05 2.12
CA LEU A 69 -4.04 -3.53 1.08
C LEU A 69 -4.34 -4.14 -0.29
N GLU A 70 -4.65 -5.43 -0.34
CA GLU A 70 -5.10 -6.11 -1.58
C GLU A 70 -6.41 -5.48 -2.08
N GLY A 71 -7.41 -5.29 -1.21
CA GLY A 71 -8.65 -4.59 -1.58
C GLY A 71 -8.47 -3.13 -1.98
N PHE A 72 -7.52 -2.41 -1.36
CA PHE A 72 -7.13 -1.05 -1.75
C PHE A 72 -6.59 -1.02 -3.18
N ILE A 73 -5.78 -2.01 -3.57
CA ILE A 73 -5.24 -2.12 -4.93
C ILE A 73 -6.36 -2.44 -5.91
N ASP A 74 -7.17 -3.47 -5.63
CA ASP A 74 -8.24 -3.92 -6.52
C ASP A 74 -9.24 -2.79 -6.81
N THR A 75 -9.68 -2.09 -5.77
CA THR A 75 -10.58 -0.93 -5.90
C THR A 75 -9.99 0.16 -6.81
N SER A 76 -8.69 0.44 -6.71
CA SER A 76 -8.06 1.46 -7.55
C SER A 76 -7.93 1.02 -9.00
N VAL A 77 -7.66 -0.25 -9.25
CA VAL A 77 -7.57 -0.78 -10.62
C VAL A 77 -8.95 -0.75 -11.28
N GLU A 78 -10.01 -1.13 -10.56
CA GLU A 78 -11.39 -1.05 -11.03
C GLU A 78 -11.79 0.40 -11.37
N LEU A 79 -11.51 1.35 -10.48
CA LEU A 79 -11.83 2.77 -10.71
C LEU A 79 -11.15 3.33 -11.97
N ILE A 80 -9.88 2.98 -12.22
CA ILE A 80 -9.19 3.42 -13.44
C ILE A 80 -9.73 2.72 -14.68
N ALA A 81 -10.08 1.43 -14.58
CA ALA A 81 -10.64 0.70 -15.70
C ALA A 81 -11.97 1.31 -16.17
N ASP A 82 -12.82 1.75 -15.23
CA ASP A 82 -14.08 2.43 -15.52
C ASP A 82 -13.87 3.82 -16.14
N GLU A 83 -12.81 4.55 -15.76
CA GLU A 83 -12.47 5.86 -16.34
C GLU A 83 -11.91 5.78 -17.77
N LEU A 84 -11.47 4.61 -18.22
CA LEU A 84 -10.90 4.38 -19.55
C LEU A 84 -11.92 3.86 -20.59
N GLN A 85 -13.19 3.64 -20.20
CA GLN A 85 -14.29 3.23 -21.09
C GLN A 85 -15.05 4.43 -21.66
#